data_AF-A0A520ZB36-F1
#
_entry.id   AF-A0A520ZB36-F1
#
_cell.length_a   1.000
_cell.length_b   1.000
_cell.length_c   1.000
_cell.angle_alpha   90.00
_cell.angle_beta   90.00
_cell.angle_gamma   90.00
#
_symmetry.space_group_name_H-M   'P 1'
#
loop_
_entity.id
_entity.type
_entity.pdbx_description
1 polymer ?
#
loop_
_entity_poly.entity_id
_entity_poly.type
_entity_poly.pdbx_seq_one_letter_code
_entity_poly.pdbx_strand_id
1 'polypeptide(L)'
;GNEYLFLDTKDPRVANAATRYIDLKDLYHNYLYADLVRATRAYTYNPDINGNFVITAIDADDPSIEADYIWVHFYLDHPEFLDDKNIHVYGNFNNYLVEEATKMRYSEESGFFEGKMLLKQGFYNYKYVEVDSEGNLDEGAISGNFDQTENNYKVLVYYRDLGGRYDEIIGVGEGSSINISN
;
A
#
# COMPACT_ATOMS: atom_id res chain seq x y z
N GLY A 1 0.54 8.72 -10.45
CA GLY A 1 -0.02 8.00 -9.29
C GLY A 1 -0.91 8.92 -8.48
N ASN A 2 -1.30 8.48 -7.29
CA ASN A 2 -1.98 9.27 -6.25
C ASN A 2 -1.35 8.88 -4.91
N GLU A 3 -1.48 9.69 -3.87
CA GLU A 3 -0.90 9.36 -2.56
C GLU A 3 -1.49 8.05 -2.03
N TYR A 4 -0.66 7.30 -1.32
CA TYR A 4 -1.05 6.07 -0.64
C TYR A 4 -2.12 6.38 0.43
N LEU A 5 -3.00 5.40 0.63
CA LEU A 5 -3.84 5.33 1.81
C LEU A 5 -2.97 4.86 2.98
N PHE A 6 -3.47 5.03 4.21
CA PHE A 6 -2.73 4.56 5.38
C PHE A 6 -3.62 4.01 6.47
N LEU A 7 -3.03 3.16 7.29
CA LEU A 7 -3.60 2.67 8.55
C LEU A 7 -2.52 2.71 9.64
N ASP A 8 -2.95 2.84 10.89
CA ASP A 8 -2.06 2.86 12.07
C ASP A 8 -2.58 1.93 13.18
N THR A 9 -1.92 0.80 13.37
CA THR A 9 -2.31 -0.23 14.34
C THR A 9 -1.38 -0.29 15.55
N LYS A 10 -0.70 0.83 15.88
CA LYS A 10 0.20 0.90 17.05
C LYS A 10 -0.44 0.51 18.38
N ASP A 11 -1.75 0.67 18.54
CA ASP A 11 -2.54 0.04 19.59
C ASP A 11 -3.61 -0.86 18.94
N PRO A 12 -3.61 -2.18 19.16
CA PRO A 12 -4.54 -3.08 18.48
C PRO A 12 -6.01 -2.85 18.85
N ARG A 13 -6.24 -2.15 19.98
CA ARG A 13 -7.53 -2.02 20.66
C ARG A 13 -8.23 -0.71 20.33
N VAL A 14 -7.53 0.22 19.68
CA VAL A 14 -8.02 1.58 19.45
C VAL A 14 -8.37 1.76 17.98
N ALA A 15 -9.64 2.06 17.72
CA ALA A 15 -10.09 2.43 16.38
C ALA A 15 -9.56 3.82 16.03
N ASN A 16 -8.89 3.92 14.89
CA ASN A 16 -8.42 5.17 14.30
C ASN A 16 -9.38 5.62 13.16
N ALA A 17 -9.03 6.70 12.46
CA ALA A 17 -9.84 7.24 11.36
C ALA A 17 -10.09 6.25 10.19
N ALA A 18 -9.19 5.28 9.97
CA ALA A 18 -9.34 4.25 8.95
C ALA A 18 -10.08 2.99 9.47
N THR A 19 -10.21 2.83 10.78
CA THR A 19 -10.73 1.59 11.40
C THR A 19 -12.19 1.74 11.78
N ARG A 20 -13.05 0.92 11.18
CA ARG A 20 -14.49 0.88 11.45
C ARG A 20 -14.82 0.16 12.76
N TYR A 21 -14.17 -0.98 13.00
CA TYR A 21 -14.42 -1.80 14.19
C TYR A 21 -13.23 -2.74 14.47
N ILE A 22 -13.09 -3.14 15.73
CA ILE A 22 -12.04 -4.05 16.21
C ILE A 22 -12.68 -5.22 16.95
N ASP A 23 -12.27 -6.43 16.60
CA ASP A 23 -12.69 -7.67 17.26
C ASP A 23 -11.48 -8.40 17.85
N LEU A 24 -11.63 -8.98 19.03
CA LEU A 24 -10.59 -9.80 19.66
C LEU A 24 -10.99 -11.27 19.59
N LYS A 25 -10.23 -12.06 18.82
CA LYS A 25 -10.32 -13.52 18.77
C LYS A 25 -9.02 -14.10 19.37
N ASP A 26 -8.35 -15.00 18.66
CA ASP A 26 -7.00 -15.44 19.01
C ASP A 26 -5.98 -14.30 18.83
N LEU A 27 -6.19 -13.45 17.80
CA LEU A 27 -5.48 -12.19 17.58
C LEU A 27 -6.51 -11.06 17.48
N TYR A 28 -6.03 -9.81 17.48
CA TYR A 28 -6.86 -8.67 17.14
C TYR A 28 -7.18 -8.65 15.64
N HIS A 29 -8.41 -8.30 15.31
CA HIS A 29 -8.91 -8.09 13.97
C HIS A 29 -9.31 -6.63 13.82
N ASN A 30 -8.68 -5.91 12.89
CA ASN A 30 -9.00 -4.53 12.58
C ASN A 30 -9.74 -4.49 11.24
N TYR A 31 -11.00 -4.06 11.28
CA TYR A 31 -11.85 -3.94 10.10
C TYR A 31 -11.85 -2.49 9.64
N LEU A 32 -11.29 -2.23 8.46
CA LEU A 32 -11.21 -0.89 7.91
C LEU A 32 -12.58 -0.42 7.39
N TYR A 33 -12.70 0.89 7.19
CA TYR A 33 -13.76 1.45 6.35
C TYR A 33 -13.53 1.04 4.89
N ALA A 34 -14.61 1.01 4.09
CA ALA A 34 -14.49 0.81 2.66
C ALA A 34 -13.84 2.04 2.02
N ASP A 35 -12.70 1.79 1.37
CA ASP A 35 -12.03 2.78 0.54
C ASP A 35 -12.81 2.99 -0.76
N LEU A 36 -12.70 4.19 -1.32
CA LEU A 36 -13.41 4.57 -2.55
C LEU A 36 -12.43 4.64 -3.72
N VAL A 37 -12.91 4.36 -4.93
CA VAL A 37 -12.15 4.67 -6.16
C VAL A 37 -11.88 6.17 -6.24
N ARG A 38 -10.60 6.52 -6.41
CA ARG A 38 -10.11 7.91 -6.47
C ARG A 38 -9.73 8.35 -7.88
N ALA A 39 -9.59 7.42 -8.84
CA ALA A 39 -9.17 7.71 -10.21
C ALA A 39 -10.03 8.74 -10.96
N THR A 40 -11.32 8.82 -10.63
CA THR A 40 -12.28 9.74 -11.25
C THR A 40 -12.60 10.97 -10.39
N ARG A 41 -11.91 11.13 -9.25
CA ARG A 41 -12.14 12.22 -8.29
C ARG A 41 -11.11 13.32 -8.48
N ALA A 42 -11.43 14.52 -7.98
CA ALA A 42 -10.44 15.59 -7.91
C ALA A 42 -9.31 15.21 -6.95
N TYR A 43 -8.08 15.56 -7.33
CA TYR A 43 -6.91 15.39 -6.48
C TYR A 43 -7.10 16.08 -5.12
N THR A 44 -6.72 15.41 -4.05
CA THR A 44 -6.74 15.94 -2.69
C THR A 44 -5.46 15.51 -2.01
N TYR A 45 -4.68 16.48 -1.54
CA TYR A 45 -3.41 16.24 -0.87
C TYR A 45 -3.61 15.36 0.38
N ASN A 46 -2.93 14.21 0.41
CA ASN A 46 -2.99 13.25 1.50
C ASN A 46 -1.56 12.75 1.83
N PRO A 47 -0.80 13.47 2.67
CA PRO A 47 0.62 13.19 2.87
C PRO A 47 0.86 11.76 3.36
N ASP A 48 1.90 11.14 2.82
CA ASP A 48 2.25 9.74 3.08
C ASP A 48 3.78 9.58 3.27
N ILE A 49 4.25 8.35 3.38
CA ILE A 49 5.68 7.99 3.41
C ILE A 49 6.09 7.21 2.16
N ASN A 50 5.49 7.52 1.01
CA ASN A 50 5.76 6.93 -0.31
C ASN A 50 5.68 5.39 -0.31
N GLY A 51 4.61 4.84 0.26
CA GLY A 51 4.36 3.38 0.25
C GLY A 51 5.11 2.60 1.34
N ASN A 52 5.91 3.28 2.17
CA ASN A 52 6.62 2.64 3.28
C ASN A 52 5.71 2.29 4.46
N PHE A 53 6.29 1.58 5.43
CA PHE A 53 5.66 1.24 6.69
C PHE A 53 6.66 1.41 7.83
N VAL A 54 6.16 1.57 9.05
CA VAL A 54 6.96 1.70 10.27
C VAL A 54 6.36 0.80 11.33
N ILE A 55 7.14 -0.17 11.81
CA ILE A 55 6.72 -1.04 12.92
C ILE A 55 6.78 -0.25 14.21
N THR A 56 5.63 -0.11 14.87
CA THR A 56 5.49 0.64 16.12
C THR A 56 4.40 0.03 16.97
N ALA A 57 4.60 0.01 18.28
CA ALA A 57 3.58 -0.37 19.25
C ALA A 57 3.59 0.61 20.43
N ILE A 58 2.42 0.87 21.01
CA ILE A 58 2.31 1.60 22.28
C ILE A 58 2.78 0.68 23.41
N ASP A 59 3.42 1.27 24.42
CA ASP A 59 3.96 0.56 25.60
C ASP A 59 5.00 -0.52 25.26
N ALA A 60 5.74 -0.33 24.16
CA ALA A 60 6.87 -1.17 23.73
C ALA A 60 8.16 -0.35 23.73
N ASP A 61 9.20 -0.88 24.37
CA ASP A 61 10.56 -0.32 24.34
C ASP A 61 11.28 -0.73 23.04
N ASP A 62 11.02 -1.94 22.55
CA ASP A 62 11.53 -2.48 21.28
C ASP A 62 10.40 -3.08 20.42
N PRO A 63 9.73 -2.27 19.59
CA PRO A 63 8.69 -2.74 18.66
C PRO A 63 9.17 -3.81 17.69
N SER A 64 10.48 -3.98 17.47
CA SER A 64 10.98 -5.01 16.56
C SER A 64 10.74 -6.42 17.08
N ILE A 65 10.60 -6.61 18.40
CA ILE A 65 10.32 -7.90 19.03
C ILE A 65 9.05 -7.92 19.89
N GLU A 66 8.56 -6.74 20.30
CA GLU A 66 7.39 -6.63 21.20
C GLU A 66 6.08 -6.34 20.49
N ALA A 67 6.11 -5.81 19.25
CA ALA A 67 4.90 -5.56 18.50
C ALA A 67 4.23 -6.86 18.05
N ASP A 68 2.91 -6.94 18.25
CA ASP A 68 2.08 -8.08 17.89
C ASP A 68 1.70 -8.10 16.41
N TYR A 69 1.04 -9.19 16.00
CA TYR A 69 0.40 -9.29 14.69
C TYR A 69 -1.11 -9.13 14.78
N ILE A 70 -1.68 -8.45 13.80
CA ILE A 70 -3.09 -8.08 13.70
C ILE A 70 -3.62 -8.50 12.33
N TRP A 71 -4.80 -9.11 12.32
CA TRP A 71 -5.54 -9.34 11.08
C TRP A 71 -6.20 -8.04 10.63
N VAL A 72 -5.72 -7.45 9.53
CA VAL A 72 -6.31 -6.26 8.93
C VAL A 72 -7.23 -6.69 7.79
N HIS A 73 -8.49 -6.24 7.83
CA HIS A 73 -9.51 -6.50 6.81
C HIS A 73 -9.71 -5.23 5.99
N PHE A 74 -9.35 -5.32 4.72
CA PHE A 74 -9.45 -4.26 3.73
C PHE A 74 -10.78 -4.36 3.00
N TYR A 75 -11.33 -3.20 2.64
CA TYR A 75 -12.59 -3.07 1.92
C TYR A 75 -12.45 -2.03 0.84
N LEU A 76 -12.89 -2.33 -0.37
CA LEU A 76 -12.89 -1.41 -1.50
C LEU A 76 -14.28 -1.38 -2.14
N ASP A 77 -14.86 -0.18 -2.21
CA ASP A 77 -16.06 0.13 -2.96
C ASP A 77 -15.72 0.31 -4.44
N HIS A 78 -15.75 -0.82 -5.14
CA HIS A 78 -15.51 -0.92 -6.58
C HIS A 78 -16.53 -1.89 -7.18
N PRO A 79 -17.11 -1.58 -8.35
CA PRO A 79 -18.03 -2.50 -9.03
C PRO A 79 -17.35 -3.85 -9.31
N GLU A 80 -18.10 -4.94 -9.19
CA GLU A 80 -17.59 -6.32 -9.40
C GLU A 80 -16.96 -6.53 -10.78
N PHE A 81 -17.44 -5.81 -11.80
CA PHE A 81 -17.03 -6.01 -13.17
C PHE A 81 -15.55 -5.63 -13.39
N LEU A 82 -14.71 -6.65 -13.50
CA LEU A 82 -13.30 -6.57 -13.84
C LEU A 82 -13.08 -7.36 -15.14
N ASP A 83 -12.62 -6.70 -16.20
CA ASP A 83 -12.31 -7.32 -17.50
C ASP A 83 -11.12 -8.30 -17.40
N ASP A 84 -11.33 -9.48 -16.82
CA ASP A 84 -10.30 -10.50 -16.52
C ASP A 84 -9.12 -9.99 -15.67
N LYS A 85 -9.36 -8.97 -14.85
CA LYS A 85 -8.39 -8.38 -13.92
C LYS A 85 -8.64 -8.78 -12.48
N ASN A 86 -7.60 -8.67 -11.65
CA ASN A 86 -7.67 -8.86 -10.21
C ASN A 86 -7.24 -7.58 -9.49
N ILE A 87 -7.84 -7.32 -8.34
CA ILE A 87 -7.46 -6.22 -7.46
C ILE A 87 -6.57 -6.75 -6.34
N HIS A 88 -5.50 -6.03 -6.03
CA HIS A 88 -4.57 -6.39 -4.95
C HIS A 88 -4.30 -5.21 -4.02
N VAL A 89 -4.17 -5.49 -2.72
CA VAL A 89 -3.58 -4.56 -1.76
C VAL A 89 -2.08 -4.49 -2.02
N TYR A 90 -1.52 -3.29 -2.11
CA TYR A 90 -0.19 -3.06 -2.62
C TYR A 90 0.58 -2.04 -1.78
N GLY A 91 1.81 -2.39 -1.38
CA GLY A 91 2.67 -1.53 -0.56
C GLY A 91 4.02 -2.16 -0.27
N ASN A 92 4.93 -1.43 0.39
CA ASN A 92 6.30 -1.89 0.63
C ASN A 92 6.39 -2.97 1.72
N PHE A 93 5.33 -3.19 2.50
CA PHE A 93 5.32 -4.16 3.62
C PHE A 93 5.53 -5.61 3.19
N ASN A 94 5.28 -5.94 1.92
CA ASN A 94 5.64 -7.21 1.32
C ASN A 94 6.50 -7.01 0.05
N ASN A 95 7.31 -5.95 0.02
CA ASN A 95 8.14 -5.58 -1.14
C ASN A 95 7.34 -5.42 -2.44
N TYR A 96 6.10 -4.91 -2.37
CA TYR A 96 5.26 -4.69 -3.54
C TYR A 96 4.93 -5.97 -4.33
N LEU A 97 4.98 -7.13 -3.68
CA LEU A 97 4.66 -8.40 -4.33
C LEU A 97 3.15 -8.54 -4.54
N VAL A 98 2.77 -8.92 -5.75
CA VAL A 98 1.40 -9.32 -6.11
C VAL A 98 1.29 -10.82 -5.96
N GLU A 99 0.50 -11.24 -4.97
CA GLU A 99 0.34 -12.65 -4.61
C GLU A 99 -1.08 -12.92 -4.09
N GLU A 100 -1.44 -14.19 -3.93
CA GLU A 100 -2.77 -14.57 -3.46
C GLU A 100 -3.11 -13.95 -2.08
N ALA A 101 -2.12 -13.76 -1.21
CA ALA A 101 -2.31 -13.11 0.09
C ALA A 101 -2.69 -11.62 0.02
N THR A 102 -2.41 -10.96 -1.12
CA THR A 102 -2.77 -9.55 -1.36
C THR A 102 -4.07 -9.40 -2.14
N LYS A 103 -4.61 -10.50 -2.69
CA LYS A 103 -5.75 -10.47 -3.60
C LYS A 103 -7.04 -10.10 -2.88
N MET A 104 -7.76 -9.13 -3.44
CA MET A 104 -9.10 -8.75 -3.02
C MET A 104 -10.14 -9.61 -3.75
N ARG A 105 -11.23 -9.95 -3.06
CA ARG A 105 -12.31 -10.78 -3.57
C ARG A 105 -13.64 -10.07 -3.38
N TYR A 106 -14.43 -9.99 -4.44
CA TYR A 106 -15.75 -9.41 -4.35
C TYR A 106 -16.67 -10.26 -3.48
N SER A 107 -17.43 -9.61 -2.62
CA SER A 107 -18.43 -10.22 -1.73
C SER A 107 -19.81 -9.70 -2.11
N GLU A 108 -20.67 -10.57 -2.65
CA GLU A 108 -22.06 -10.21 -2.98
C GLU A 108 -22.87 -9.80 -1.74
N GLU A 109 -22.49 -10.29 -0.55
CA GLU A 109 -23.17 -9.97 0.71
C GLU A 109 -22.94 -8.53 1.15
N SER A 110 -21.69 -8.05 1.07
CA SER A 110 -21.33 -6.70 1.47
C SER A 110 -21.39 -5.68 0.33
N GLY A 111 -21.33 -6.15 -0.91
CA GLY A 111 -21.20 -5.30 -2.11
C GLY A 111 -19.81 -4.71 -2.30
N PHE A 112 -18.79 -5.21 -1.59
CA PHE A 112 -17.43 -4.70 -1.63
C PHE A 112 -16.42 -5.75 -2.05
N PHE A 113 -15.28 -5.30 -2.57
CA PHE A 113 -14.08 -6.11 -2.59
C PHE A 113 -13.49 -6.19 -1.19
N GLU A 114 -13.20 -7.41 -0.74
CA GLU A 114 -12.67 -7.70 0.59
C GLU A 114 -11.34 -8.43 0.49
N GLY A 115 -10.39 -8.07 1.35
CA GLY A 115 -9.13 -8.77 1.51
C GLY A 115 -8.72 -8.76 2.97
N LYS A 116 -7.90 -9.73 3.38
CA LYS A 116 -7.37 -9.76 4.74
C LYS A 116 -5.90 -10.12 4.74
N MET A 117 -5.12 -9.41 5.55
CA MET A 117 -3.68 -9.64 5.70
C MET A 117 -3.30 -9.65 7.17
N LEU A 118 -2.33 -10.49 7.52
CA LEU A 118 -1.72 -10.50 8.84
C LEU A 118 -0.54 -9.53 8.84
N LEU A 119 -0.69 -8.39 9.49
CA LEU A 119 0.32 -7.35 9.55
C LEU A 119 0.81 -7.16 10.99
N LYS A 120 2.09 -6.83 11.15
CA LYS A 120 2.63 -6.47 12.46
C LYS A 120 2.07 -5.10 12.88
N GLN A 121 2.08 -4.76 14.17
CA GLN A 121 1.63 -3.43 14.58
C GLN A 121 2.50 -2.33 13.98
N GLY A 122 1.86 -1.28 13.49
CA GLY A 122 2.58 -0.15 12.94
C GLY A 122 1.74 0.75 12.06
N PHE A 123 2.43 1.71 11.46
CA PHE A 123 1.91 2.56 10.41
C PHE A 123 2.21 1.93 9.05
N TYR A 124 1.21 1.81 8.18
CA TYR A 124 1.36 1.22 6.85
C TYR A 124 0.75 2.13 5.80
N ASN A 125 1.53 2.45 4.76
CA ASN A 125 0.96 2.90 3.50
C ASN A 125 0.56 1.72 2.63
N TYR A 126 -0.59 1.85 1.99
CA TYR A 126 -1.09 0.88 1.03
C TYR A 126 -1.89 1.59 -0.06
N LYS A 127 -2.08 0.91 -1.18
CA LYS A 127 -3.03 1.28 -2.24
C LYS A 127 -3.62 0.03 -2.83
N TYR A 128 -4.57 0.20 -3.74
CA TYR A 128 -5.11 -0.88 -4.55
C TYR A 128 -4.61 -0.74 -5.98
N VAL A 129 -4.22 -1.87 -6.57
CA VAL A 129 -3.77 -1.96 -7.97
C VAL A 129 -4.58 -3.00 -8.71
N GLU A 130 -4.76 -2.80 -10.01
CA GLU A 130 -5.31 -3.82 -10.90
C GLU A 130 -4.18 -4.58 -11.58
N VAL A 131 -4.36 -5.90 -11.74
CA VAL A 131 -3.42 -6.77 -12.45
C VAL A 131 -4.19 -7.63 -13.43
N ASP A 132 -3.81 -7.58 -14.71
CA ASP A 132 -4.42 -8.40 -15.75
C ASP A 132 -3.93 -9.86 -15.72
N SER A 133 -4.49 -10.69 -16.61
CA SER A 133 -4.14 -12.11 -16.72
C SER A 133 -2.71 -12.37 -17.22
N GLU A 134 -2.06 -11.38 -17.82
CA GLU A 134 -0.66 -11.43 -18.28
C GLU A 134 0.32 -10.98 -17.19
N GLY A 135 -0.19 -10.43 -16.08
CA GLY A 135 0.61 -9.91 -14.97
C GLY A 135 1.01 -8.44 -15.12
N ASN A 136 0.41 -7.71 -16.06
CA ASN A 136 0.64 -6.27 -16.19
C ASN A 136 -0.10 -5.54 -15.06
N LEU A 137 0.64 -4.70 -14.34
CA LEU A 137 0.15 -3.96 -13.18
C LEU A 137 -0.25 -2.53 -13.60
N ASP A 138 -1.48 -2.12 -13.26
CA ASP A 138 -1.96 -0.75 -13.38
C ASP A 138 -2.16 -0.13 -11.99
N GLU A 139 -1.21 0.73 -11.60
CA GLU A 139 -1.24 1.46 -10.32
C GLU A 139 -2.33 2.54 -10.28
N GLY A 140 -2.72 3.06 -11.45
CA GLY A 140 -3.59 4.21 -11.59
C GLY A 140 -5.07 3.87 -11.72
N ALA A 141 -5.41 2.62 -12.04
CA ALA A 141 -6.79 2.19 -12.27
C ALA A 141 -7.76 2.58 -11.14
N ILE A 142 -7.35 2.35 -9.90
CA ILE A 142 -8.18 2.65 -8.72
C ILE A 142 -7.81 3.99 -8.09
N SER A 143 -6.50 4.23 -7.93
CA SER A 143 -6.00 5.39 -7.20
C SER A 143 -6.00 6.68 -8.02
N GLY A 144 -5.86 6.58 -9.35
CA GLY A 144 -5.71 7.70 -10.26
C GLY A 144 -4.26 8.06 -10.56
N ASN A 145 -4.11 8.93 -11.57
CA ASN A 145 -2.82 9.48 -11.99
C ASN A 145 -2.90 11.01 -12.00
N PHE A 146 -2.35 11.61 -10.95
CA PHE A 146 -2.27 13.05 -10.75
C PHE A 146 -0.80 13.49 -10.77
N ASP A 147 -0.52 14.59 -11.46
CA ASP A 147 0.81 15.17 -11.59
C ASP A 147 1.28 15.88 -10.33
N GLN A 148 0.33 16.32 -9.48
CA GLN A 148 0.62 16.99 -8.20
C GLN A 148 1.11 16.02 -7.12
N THR A 149 1.00 14.71 -7.33
CA THR A 149 1.31 13.72 -6.29
C THR A 149 2.79 13.74 -5.92
N GLU A 150 3.06 13.81 -4.63
CA GLU A 150 4.43 13.69 -4.11
C GLU A 150 4.94 12.26 -4.33
N ASN A 151 5.99 12.12 -5.13
CA ASN A 151 6.68 10.88 -5.39
C ASN A 151 8.18 11.11 -5.28
N ASN A 152 8.87 10.13 -4.71
CA ASN A 152 10.30 10.14 -4.60
C ASN A 152 10.96 9.26 -5.67
N TYR A 153 11.84 9.84 -6.47
CA TYR A 153 12.52 9.19 -7.58
C TYR A 153 13.99 8.96 -7.24
N LYS A 154 14.44 7.70 -7.40
CA LYS A 154 15.85 7.32 -7.26
C LYS A 154 16.44 6.99 -8.63
N VAL A 155 17.60 7.55 -8.92
CA VAL A 155 18.38 7.29 -10.13
C VAL A 155 19.64 6.53 -9.74
N LEU A 156 19.82 5.35 -10.31
CA LEU A 156 21.01 4.52 -10.15
C LEU A 156 21.81 4.57 -11.45
N VAL A 157 23.04 5.08 -11.38
CA VAL A 157 23.92 5.20 -12.55
C VAL A 157 24.83 3.97 -12.61
N TYR A 158 24.61 3.14 -13.62
CA TYR A 158 25.40 1.95 -13.88
C TYR A 158 26.48 2.21 -14.93
N TYR A 159 27.65 1.63 -14.74
CA TYR A 159 28.74 1.66 -15.70
C TYR A 159 29.40 0.29 -15.79
N ARG A 160 29.80 -0.10 -17.00
CA ARG A 160 30.59 -1.30 -17.26
C ARG A 160 31.71 -0.94 -18.23
N ASP A 161 32.94 -1.05 -17.78
CA ASP A 161 34.12 -0.82 -18.62
C ASP A 161 34.28 -1.91 -19.69
N LEU A 162 35.05 -1.63 -20.74
CA LEU A 162 35.40 -2.59 -21.78
C LEU A 162 36.18 -3.77 -21.17
N GLY A 163 35.62 -4.98 -21.28
CA GLY A 163 36.16 -6.18 -20.63
C GLY A 163 35.75 -6.34 -19.16
N GLY A 164 34.91 -5.44 -18.63
CA GLY A 164 34.31 -5.54 -17.30
C GLY A 164 33.45 -6.79 -17.14
N ARG A 165 33.48 -7.38 -15.94
CA ARG A 165 32.79 -8.65 -15.64
C ARG A 165 31.44 -8.47 -14.92
N TYR A 166 31.08 -7.24 -14.56
CA TYR A 166 29.84 -6.90 -13.87
C TYR A 166 29.49 -5.41 -14.09
N ASP A 167 28.24 -5.03 -13.80
CA ASP A 167 27.81 -3.62 -13.78
C ASP A 167 28.11 -2.99 -12.43
N GLU A 168 28.82 -1.86 -12.45
CA GLU A 168 29.12 -1.05 -11.28
C GLU A 168 28.05 0.02 -11.09
N ILE A 169 27.57 0.22 -9.87
CA ILE A 169 26.83 1.43 -9.51
C ILE A 169 27.87 2.51 -9.19
N ILE A 170 28.00 3.47 -10.11
CA ILE A 170 28.97 4.58 -9.99
C ILE A 170 28.33 5.85 -9.44
N GLY A 171 27.01 5.86 -9.23
CA GLY A 171 26.31 6.99 -8.65
C GLY A 171 24.87 6.65 -8.25
N VAL A 172 24.40 7.35 -7.22
CA VAL A 172 23.01 7.33 -6.76
C VAL A 172 22.54 8.77 -6.61
N GLY A 173 21.40 9.10 -7.19
CA GLY A 173 20.71 10.38 -7.04
C GLY A 173 19.28 10.17 -6.57
N GLU A 174 18.75 11.13 -5.83
CA GLU A 174 17.38 11.10 -5.33
C GLU A 174 16.74 12.49 -5.49
N GLY A 175 15.47 12.53 -5.86
CA GLY A 175 14.73 13.76 -6.05
C GLY A 175 13.23 13.55 -5.88
N SER A 176 12.55 14.50 -5.26
CA SER A 176 11.10 14.44 -5.03
C SER A 176 10.34 15.41 -5.94
N SER A 177 9.12 15.02 -6.35
CA SER A 177 8.24 15.84 -7.21
C SER A 177 7.70 17.10 -6.54
N ILE A 178 7.87 17.29 -5.22
CA ILE A 178 7.60 18.59 -4.57
C ILE A 178 8.38 19.75 -5.19
N ASN A 179 9.52 19.49 -5.83
CA ASN A 179 10.36 20.51 -6.47
C ASN A 179 10.25 20.47 -8.02
N ILE A 180 9.10 20.12 -8.59
CA ILE A 180 8.90 20.22 -10.05
C ILE A 180 9.01 21.69 -10.49
N SER A 181 9.96 21.97 -11.39
CA SER A 181 9.99 23.21 -12.16
C SER A 181 9.37 22.99 -13.53
N ASN A 182 8.27 23.69 -13.84
CA ASN A 182 7.63 23.71 -15.15
C ASN A 182 8.07 24.91 -15.99
#